data_AF-A0A9E1QI91-F1
#
_entry.id   AF-A0A9E1QI91-F1
#
_cell.length_a   1.000
_cell.length_b   1.000
_cell.length_c   1.000
_cell.angle_alpha   90.00
_cell.angle_beta   90.00
_cell.angle_gamma   90.00
#
_symmetry.space_group_name_H-M   'P 1'
#
loop_
_entity.id
_entity.type
_entity.pdbx_description
1 polymer ?
#
loop_
_entity_poly.entity_id
_entity_poly.type
_entity_poly.pdbx_seq_one_letter_code
_entity_poly.pdbx_strand_id
1 'polypeptide(L)'
;MSALDWYGLAQFESDLGILNYTLARTTERGTDTHRKLIAGAIEADLTAISLAPTAAYSWLRLAQAHIERDGRAANISPYLRMSYSMARYDPRVVLTRLDIALLFWNDLPEDVQRDTDEQIRLVMKWFPRELVRYTRARNRLAQVRAALSVEPQARARFNLMYFLRRDQT
;
A
#
# COMPACT_ATOMS: atom_id res chain seq x y z
N MET A 1 20.90 -21.41 -17.05
CA MET A 1 19.65 -20.72 -16.70
C MET A 1 19.73 -19.32 -17.29
N SER A 2 18.84 -18.97 -18.20
CA SER A 2 18.85 -17.68 -18.93
C SER A 2 18.11 -16.59 -18.13
N ALA A 3 18.32 -15.31 -18.46
CA ALA A 3 17.58 -14.21 -17.82
C ALA A 3 16.05 -14.32 -17.99
N LEU A 4 15.58 -14.96 -19.07
CA LEU A 4 14.16 -15.23 -19.31
C LEU A 4 13.60 -16.27 -18.34
N ASP A 5 14.39 -17.31 -18.00
CA ASP A 5 13.99 -18.33 -17.04
C ASP A 5 13.85 -17.75 -15.63
N TRP A 6 14.76 -16.84 -15.25
CA TRP A 6 14.71 -16.12 -13.97
C TRP A 6 13.47 -15.23 -13.85
N TYR A 7 13.14 -14.49 -14.91
CA TYR A 7 11.95 -13.64 -14.94
C TYR A 7 10.66 -14.47 -14.89
N GLY A 8 10.61 -15.58 -15.64
CA GLY A 8 9.47 -16.51 -15.61
C GLY A 8 9.24 -17.09 -14.22
N LEU A 9 10.32 -17.51 -13.54
CA LEU A 9 10.23 -17.99 -12.15
C LEU A 9 9.80 -16.88 -11.18
N ALA A 10 10.34 -15.67 -11.30
CA ALA A 10 9.94 -14.54 -10.46
C ALA A 10 8.44 -14.21 -10.61
N GLN A 11 7.91 -14.28 -11.83
CA GLN A 11 6.49 -14.07 -12.10
C GLN A 11 5.65 -15.19 -11.47
N PHE A 12 6.05 -16.45 -11.62
CA PHE A 12 5.38 -17.59 -11.00
C PHE A 12 5.28 -17.43 -9.48
N GLU A 13 6.38 -17.06 -8.82
CA GLU A 13 6.41 -16.83 -7.37
C GLU A 13 5.52 -15.64 -6.96
N SER A 14 5.52 -14.55 -7.74
CA SER A 14 4.59 -13.45 -7.50
C SER A 14 3.12 -13.89 -7.62
N ASP A 15 2.78 -14.71 -8.61
CA ASP A 15 1.42 -15.20 -8.81
C ASP A 15 0.99 -16.14 -7.67
N LEU A 16 1.90 -16.99 -7.18
CA LEU A 16 1.67 -17.81 -5.99
C LEU A 16 1.44 -16.94 -4.75
N GLY A 17 2.23 -15.87 -4.58
CA GLY A 17 2.03 -14.88 -3.53
C GLY A 17 0.65 -14.23 -3.58
N ILE A 18 0.18 -13.84 -4.77
CA ILE A 18 -1.17 -13.31 -5.00
C ILE A 18 -2.24 -14.33 -4.61
N LEU A 19 -2.12 -15.56 -5.07
CA LEU A 19 -3.09 -16.62 -4.80
C LEU A 19 -3.21 -16.88 -3.29
N ASN A 20 -2.09 -17.10 -2.61
CA ASN A 20 -2.05 -17.37 -1.18
C ASN A 20 -2.64 -16.21 -0.38
N TYR A 21 -2.25 -14.97 -0.69
CA TYR A 21 -2.78 -13.80 0.00
C TYR A 21 -4.29 -13.61 -0.24
N THR A 22 -4.76 -13.88 -1.45
CA THR A 22 -6.19 -13.77 -1.80
C THR A 22 -7.02 -14.81 -1.06
N LEU A 23 -6.57 -16.08 -1.03
CA LEU A 23 -7.21 -17.14 -0.26
C LEU A 23 -7.18 -16.86 1.24
N ALA A 24 -6.09 -16.27 1.76
CA ALA A 24 -6.01 -15.90 3.17
C ALA A 24 -7.09 -14.89 3.56
N ARG A 25 -7.42 -13.94 2.67
CA ARG A 25 -8.44 -12.91 2.89
C ARG A 25 -9.88 -13.43 2.89
N THR A 26 -10.13 -14.58 2.25
CA THR A 26 -11.44 -15.25 2.28
C THR A 26 -11.52 -16.32 3.37
N THR A 27 -10.41 -16.64 4.01
CA THR A 27 -10.33 -17.61 5.10
C THR A 27 -10.51 -16.90 6.44
N GLU A 28 -11.21 -17.54 7.39
CA GLU A 28 -11.39 -17.00 8.73
C GLU A 28 -10.03 -16.71 9.41
N ARG A 29 -9.89 -15.48 9.91
CA ARG A 29 -8.65 -14.98 10.51
C ARG A 29 -8.30 -15.76 11.78
N GLY A 30 -7.02 -16.06 11.95
CA GLY A 30 -6.49 -16.75 13.15
C GLY A 30 -6.44 -18.27 13.04
N THR A 31 -7.19 -18.87 12.11
CA THR A 31 -7.12 -20.30 11.80
C THR A 31 -5.72 -20.72 11.35
N ASP A 32 -5.37 -22.01 11.54
CA ASP A 32 -4.12 -22.57 11.02
C ASP A 32 -4.00 -22.39 9.49
N THR A 33 -5.11 -22.55 8.77
CA THR A 33 -5.18 -22.34 7.32
C THR A 33 -4.85 -20.90 6.95
N HIS A 34 -5.47 -19.92 7.61
CA HIS A 34 -5.16 -18.51 7.38
C HIS A 34 -3.68 -18.20 7.65
N ARG A 35 -3.12 -18.70 8.77
CA ARG A 35 -1.70 -18.50 9.10
C ARG A 35 -0.75 -19.12 8.06
N LYS A 36 -1.05 -20.34 7.57
CA LYS A 36 -0.29 -21.00 6.51
C LYS A 36 -0.34 -20.23 5.20
N LEU A 37 -1.52 -19.75 4.81
CA LEU A 37 -1.69 -18.97 3.57
C LEU A 37 -0.93 -17.63 3.65
N ILE A 38 -0.99 -16.92 4.78
CA ILE A 38 -0.19 -15.70 4.96
C ILE A 38 1.31 -15.98 4.93
N ALA A 39 1.78 -17.05 5.59
CA ALA A 39 3.18 -17.45 5.55
C ALA A 39 3.63 -17.79 4.12
N GLY A 40 2.84 -18.56 3.38
CA GLY A 40 3.11 -18.92 1.99
C GLY A 40 3.09 -17.71 1.04
N ALA A 41 2.25 -16.70 1.31
CA ALA A 41 2.28 -15.45 0.55
C ALA A 41 3.60 -14.68 0.77
N ILE A 42 4.03 -14.58 2.04
CA ILE A 42 5.30 -13.90 2.40
C ILE A 42 6.49 -14.61 1.75
N GLU A 43 6.56 -15.94 1.84
CA GLU A 43 7.65 -16.73 1.26
C GLU A 43 7.73 -16.57 -0.26
N ALA A 44 6.60 -16.74 -0.96
CA ALA A 44 6.54 -16.60 -2.41
C ALA A 44 6.92 -15.18 -2.85
N ASP A 45 6.46 -14.15 -2.14
CA ASP A 45 6.80 -12.76 -2.47
C ASP A 45 8.27 -12.43 -2.22
N LEU A 46 8.87 -12.95 -1.13
CA LEU A 46 10.30 -12.81 -0.85
C LEU A 46 11.13 -13.47 -1.96
N THR A 47 10.74 -14.66 -2.41
CA THR A 47 11.39 -15.34 -3.54
C THR A 47 11.26 -14.51 -4.81
N ALA A 48 10.05 -14.03 -5.13
CA ALA A 48 9.80 -13.21 -6.31
C ALA A 48 10.70 -11.96 -6.36
N ILE A 49 10.81 -11.20 -5.25
CA ILE A 49 11.66 -10.00 -5.22
C ILE A 49 13.16 -10.31 -5.21
N SER A 50 13.57 -11.48 -4.73
CA SER A 50 14.97 -11.93 -4.80
C SER A 50 15.40 -12.23 -6.23
N LEU A 51 14.47 -12.75 -7.04
CA LEU A 51 14.68 -13.07 -8.46
C LEU A 51 14.51 -11.82 -9.34
N ALA A 52 13.53 -10.96 -9.02
CA ALA A 52 13.21 -9.74 -9.73
C ALA A 52 12.84 -8.59 -8.77
N PRO A 53 13.83 -7.79 -8.30
CA PRO A 53 13.61 -6.70 -7.35
C PRO A 53 12.66 -5.59 -7.85
N THR A 54 12.40 -5.53 -9.17
CA THR A 54 11.48 -4.57 -9.79
C THR A 54 10.00 -4.92 -9.64
N ALA A 55 9.67 -6.06 -9.02
CA ALA A 55 8.29 -6.51 -8.78
C ALA A 55 7.57 -5.65 -7.71
N ALA A 56 7.17 -4.43 -8.07
CA ALA A 56 6.55 -3.45 -7.18
C ALA A 56 5.31 -3.95 -6.41
N TYR A 57 4.56 -4.87 -7.01
CA TYR A 57 3.38 -5.52 -6.42
C TYR A 57 3.74 -6.47 -5.28
N SER A 58 4.80 -7.25 -5.43
CA SER A 58 5.28 -8.17 -4.39
C SER A 58 5.76 -7.39 -3.17
N TRP A 59 6.46 -6.26 -3.37
CA TRP A 59 6.80 -5.35 -2.28
C TRP A 59 5.57 -4.83 -1.51
N LEU A 60 4.52 -4.40 -2.23
CA LEU A 60 3.30 -3.94 -1.57
C LEU A 60 2.59 -5.07 -0.82
N ARG A 61 2.52 -6.26 -1.42
CA ARG A 61 1.86 -7.43 -0.85
C ARG A 61 2.59 -7.96 0.38
N LEU A 62 3.93 -7.85 0.43
CA LEU A 62 4.70 -8.11 1.66
C LEU A 62 4.26 -7.20 2.80
N ALA A 63 4.14 -5.88 2.57
CA ALA A 63 3.62 -4.98 3.59
C ALA A 63 2.22 -5.42 4.06
N GLN A 64 1.32 -5.77 3.15
CA GLN A 64 -0.02 -6.26 3.47
C GLN A 64 -0.01 -7.56 4.28
N ALA A 65 0.75 -8.57 3.84
CA ALA A 65 0.81 -9.86 4.50
C ALA A 65 1.42 -9.75 5.91
N HIS A 66 2.42 -8.88 6.10
CA HIS A 66 2.95 -8.57 7.43
C HIS A 66 1.95 -7.86 8.34
N ILE A 67 1.09 -6.98 7.78
CA ILE A 67 -0.01 -6.37 8.54
C ILE A 67 -1.01 -7.43 8.99
N GLU A 68 -1.38 -8.34 8.09
CA GLU A 68 -2.32 -9.42 8.42
C GLU A 68 -1.76 -10.37 9.48
N ARG A 69 -0.46 -10.69 9.39
CA ARG A 69 0.23 -11.60 10.32
C ARG A 69 0.46 -10.99 11.70
N ASP A 70 1.06 -9.79 11.75
CA ASP A 70 1.65 -9.24 12.97
C ASP A 70 0.86 -8.05 13.52
N GLY A 71 0.03 -7.40 12.70
CA GLY A 71 -0.75 -6.21 13.08
C GLY A 71 0.10 -4.97 13.45
N ARG A 72 1.40 -4.98 13.15
CA ARG A 72 2.35 -3.95 13.60
C ARG A 72 3.07 -3.26 12.44
N ALA A 73 3.20 -1.93 12.54
CA ALA A 73 3.86 -1.08 11.55
C ALA A 73 5.37 -1.34 11.39
N ALA A 74 6.06 -1.77 12.45
CA ALA A 74 7.52 -1.88 12.47
C ALA A 74 8.07 -2.74 11.31
N ASN A 75 7.28 -3.68 10.81
CA ASN A 75 7.70 -4.64 9.78
C ASN A 75 7.37 -4.19 8.35
N ILE A 76 6.70 -3.05 8.12
CA ILE A 76 6.18 -2.71 6.77
C ILE A 76 6.99 -1.65 6.03
N SER A 77 7.73 -0.80 6.75
CA SER A 77 8.42 0.36 6.18
C SER A 77 9.41 0.03 5.06
N PRO A 78 10.27 -1.01 5.17
CA PRO A 78 11.17 -1.39 4.08
C PRO A 78 10.42 -1.77 2.80
N TYR A 79 9.33 -2.51 2.93
CA TYR A 79 8.52 -2.98 1.80
C TYR A 79 7.74 -1.83 1.14
N LEU A 80 7.19 -0.93 1.95
CA LEU A 80 6.47 0.23 1.44
C LEU A 80 7.42 1.18 0.69
N ARG A 81 8.63 1.42 1.23
CA ARG A 81 9.69 2.18 0.57
C ARG A 81 10.04 1.59 -0.79
N MET A 82 10.32 0.29 -0.85
CA MET A 82 10.64 -0.38 -2.11
C MET A 82 9.50 -0.33 -3.11
N SER A 83 8.25 -0.45 -2.64
CA SER A 83 7.08 -0.30 -3.50
C SER A 83 7.02 1.11 -4.13
N TYR A 84 7.29 2.17 -3.36
CA TYR A 84 7.40 3.52 -3.91
C TYR A 84 8.51 3.65 -4.94
N SER A 85 9.70 3.08 -4.67
CA SER A 85 10.84 3.14 -5.60
C SER A 85 10.57 2.46 -6.94
N MET A 86 9.92 1.29 -6.93
CA MET A 86 9.76 0.48 -8.14
C MET A 86 8.58 0.90 -9.02
N ALA A 87 7.52 1.47 -8.46
CA ALA A 87 6.37 1.90 -9.26
C ALA A 87 5.66 3.14 -8.67
N ARG A 88 6.40 4.22 -8.45
CA ARG A 88 5.92 5.46 -7.79
C ARG A 88 4.61 6.00 -8.36
N TYR A 89 4.45 5.94 -9.69
CA TYR A 89 3.34 6.55 -10.44
C TYR A 89 2.31 5.55 -10.94
N ASP A 90 2.32 4.30 -10.46
CA ASP A 90 1.34 3.30 -10.91
C ASP A 90 -0.01 3.50 -10.20
N PRO A 91 -1.08 3.88 -10.92
CA PRO A 91 -2.38 4.14 -10.32
C PRO A 91 -3.05 2.89 -9.74
N ARG A 92 -2.63 1.68 -10.15
CA ARG A 92 -3.21 0.41 -9.69
C ARG A 92 -2.87 0.10 -8.23
N VAL A 93 -1.82 0.72 -7.69
CA VAL A 93 -1.28 0.44 -6.33
C VAL A 93 -1.29 1.65 -5.41
N VAL A 94 -1.40 2.86 -5.97
CA VAL A 94 -1.34 4.14 -5.22
C VAL A 94 -2.37 4.18 -4.08
N LEU A 95 -3.59 3.69 -4.30
CA LEU A 95 -4.67 3.71 -3.30
C LEU A 95 -4.38 2.78 -2.14
N THR A 96 -3.90 1.57 -2.41
CA THR A 96 -3.56 0.58 -1.38
C THR A 96 -2.36 1.05 -0.56
N ARG A 97 -1.33 1.59 -1.21
CA ARG A 97 -0.19 2.20 -0.50
C ARG A 97 -0.63 3.33 0.40
N LEU A 98 -1.48 4.23 -0.11
CA LEU A 98 -1.97 5.35 0.67
C LEU A 98 -2.77 4.88 1.88
N ASP A 99 -3.66 3.90 1.72
CA ASP A 99 -4.46 3.38 2.82
C ASP A 99 -3.59 2.80 3.95
N ILE A 100 -2.60 1.97 3.58
CA ILE A 100 -1.61 1.42 4.51
C ILE A 100 -0.82 2.54 5.18
N ALA A 101 -0.32 3.50 4.41
CA ALA A 101 0.53 4.56 4.94
C ALA A 101 -0.23 5.47 5.90
N LEU A 102 -1.49 5.81 5.60
CA LEU A 102 -2.33 6.61 6.49
C LEU A 102 -2.74 5.83 7.74
N LEU A 103 -2.93 4.52 7.65
CA LEU A 103 -3.20 3.67 8.80
C LEU A 103 -2.04 3.71 9.80
N PHE A 104 -0.81 3.55 9.32
CA PHE A 104 0.39 3.46 10.17
C PHE A 104 1.20 4.75 10.28
N TRP A 105 0.67 5.89 9.83
CA TRP A 105 1.42 7.15 9.66
C TRP A 105 2.37 7.49 10.80
N ASN A 106 1.92 7.39 12.06
CA ASN A 106 2.69 7.79 13.23
C ASN A 106 3.91 6.88 13.49
N ASP A 107 3.86 5.64 12.99
CA ASP A 107 4.90 4.65 13.14
C ASP A 107 5.82 4.58 11.91
N LEU A 108 5.48 5.32 10.84
CA LEU A 108 6.31 5.38 9.65
C LEU A 108 7.52 6.28 9.87
N PRO A 109 8.72 5.87 9.42
CA PRO A 109 9.88 6.76 9.33
C PRO A 109 9.61 8.00 8.48
N GLU A 110 10.31 9.10 8.77
CA GLU A 110 10.11 10.39 8.09
C GLU A 110 10.31 10.32 6.57
N ASP A 111 11.22 9.48 6.08
CA ASP A 111 11.44 9.30 4.65
C ASP A 111 10.23 8.65 3.97
N VAL A 112 9.59 7.67 4.62
CA VAL A 112 8.39 7.01 4.11
C VAL A 112 7.16 7.93 4.22
N GLN A 113 7.07 8.76 5.26
CA GLN A 113 6.04 9.81 5.34
C GLN A 113 6.18 10.81 4.19
N ARG A 114 7.40 11.22 3.86
CA ARG A 114 7.68 12.13 2.73
C ARG A 114 7.31 11.52 1.39
N ASP A 115 7.62 10.24 1.16
CA ASP A 115 7.15 9.52 -0.03
C ASP A 115 5.61 9.45 -0.07
N THR A 116 4.98 9.25 1.09
CA THR A 116 3.51 9.22 1.20
C THR A 116 2.89 10.57 0.86
N ASP A 117 3.53 11.70 1.21
CA ASP A 117 3.06 13.04 0.82
C ASP A 117 2.94 13.18 -0.70
N GLU A 118 3.87 12.61 -1.46
CA GLU A 118 3.76 12.60 -2.93
C GLU A 118 2.61 11.73 -3.40
N GLN A 119 2.41 10.56 -2.79
CA GLN A 119 1.27 9.70 -3.09
C GLN A 119 -0.06 10.40 -2.78
N ILE A 120 -0.15 11.19 -1.70
CA ILE A 120 -1.33 12.01 -1.39
C ILE A 120 -1.64 12.98 -2.53
N ARG A 121 -0.63 13.65 -3.09
CA ARG A 121 -0.79 14.55 -4.25
C ARG A 121 -1.24 13.80 -5.50
N LEU A 122 -0.65 12.64 -5.78
CA LEU A 122 -1.06 11.78 -6.91
C LEU A 122 -2.51 11.30 -6.77
N VAL A 123 -2.91 10.84 -5.58
CA VAL A 123 -4.30 10.43 -5.32
C VAL A 123 -5.25 11.63 -5.39
N MET A 124 -4.84 12.83 -4.96
CA MET A 124 -5.68 14.02 -5.13
C MET A 124 -5.92 14.35 -6.62
N LYS A 125 -4.91 14.12 -7.47
CA LYS A 125 -5.01 14.31 -8.91
C LYS A 125 -5.93 13.28 -9.58
N TRP A 126 -5.74 12.00 -9.28
CA TRP A 126 -6.40 10.91 -9.99
C TRP A 126 -7.70 10.42 -9.33
N PHE A 127 -7.74 10.38 -8.00
CA PHE A 127 -8.79 9.75 -7.20
C PHE A 127 -9.21 10.62 -6.00
N PRO A 128 -9.64 11.89 -6.19
CA PRO A 128 -9.88 12.82 -5.10
C PRO A 128 -11.00 12.37 -4.14
N ARG A 129 -11.99 11.61 -4.63
CA ARG A 129 -13.06 11.04 -3.79
C ARG A 129 -12.52 9.97 -2.84
N GLU A 130 -11.60 9.14 -3.32
CA GLU A 130 -10.96 8.11 -2.51
C GLU A 130 -10.02 8.72 -1.48
N LEU A 131 -9.29 9.78 -1.83
CA LEU A 131 -8.47 10.51 -0.85
C LEU A 131 -9.32 10.99 0.32
N VAL A 132 -10.47 11.62 0.07
CA VAL A 132 -11.40 12.04 1.13
C VAL A 132 -11.89 10.86 1.96
N ARG A 133 -12.27 9.74 1.31
CA ARG A 133 -12.73 8.53 1.99
C ARG A 133 -11.66 7.98 2.94
N TYR A 134 -10.44 7.76 2.46
CA TYR A 134 -9.34 7.27 3.29
C TYR A 134 -8.95 8.26 4.38
N THR A 135 -8.91 9.56 4.08
CA THR A 135 -8.57 10.58 5.09
C THR A 135 -9.54 10.55 6.26
N ARG A 136 -10.84 10.41 5.98
CA ARG A 136 -11.88 10.27 7.02
C ARG A 136 -11.73 8.97 7.78
N ALA A 137 -11.64 7.84 7.07
CA ALA A 137 -11.55 6.52 7.68
C ALA A 137 -10.34 6.36 8.61
N ARG A 138 -9.23 7.04 8.30
CA ARG A 138 -7.98 6.98 9.08
C ARG A 138 -7.79 8.16 10.04
N ASN A 139 -8.71 9.12 10.07
CA ASN A 139 -8.59 10.37 10.83
C ASN A 139 -7.27 11.13 10.58
N ARG A 140 -6.88 11.28 9.30
CA ARG A 140 -5.58 11.87 8.88
C ARG A 140 -5.71 13.24 8.23
N LEU A 141 -6.69 14.04 8.65
CA LEU A 141 -6.99 15.34 8.04
C LEU A 141 -5.78 16.30 8.06
N ALA A 142 -5.07 16.36 9.20
CA ALA A 142 -3.94 17.26 9.35
C ALA A 142 -2.80 16.91 8.40
N GLN A 143 -2.45 15.63 8.31
CA GLN A 143 -1.39 15.10 7.44
C GLN A 143 -1.71 15.36 5.97
N VAL A 144 -2.92 15.03 5.52
CA VAL A 144 -3.33 15.25 4.13
C VAL A 144 -3.37 16.74 3.77
N ARG A 145 -3.84 17.61 4.67
CA ARG A 145 -3.79 19.06 4.44
C ARG A 145 -2.36 19.61 4.40
N ALA A 146 -1.44 19.06 5.18
CA ALA A 146 -0.03 19.42 5.16
C ALA A 146 0.62 19.00 3.84
N ALA A 147 0.42 17.75 3.41
CA ALA A 147 0.93 17.21 2.15
C ALA A 147 0.47 18.02 0.92
N LEU A 148 -0.77 18.53 0.96
CA LEU A 148 -1.35 19.36 -0.11
C LEU A 148 -1.02 20.86 0.03
N SER A 149 -0.35 21.30 1.08
CA SER A 149 -0.06 22.73 1.31
C SER A 149 0.81 23.35 0.21
N VAL A 150 1.65 22.53 -0.44
CA VAL A 150 2.48 22.90 -1.58
C VAL A 150 1.68 23.15 -2.87
N GLU A 151 0.43 22.69 -2.94
CA GLU A 151 -0.48 22.87 -4.07
C GLU A 151 -1.80 23.50 -3.60
N PRO A 152 -1.88 24.84 -3.46
CA PRO A 152 -3.04 25.53 -2.88
C PRO A 152 -4.38 25.17 -3.54
N GLN A 153 -4.39 24.98 -4.86
CA GLN A 153 -5.59 24.58 -5.61
C GLN A 153 -6.04 23.15 -5.24
N ALA A 154 -5.12 22.20 -5.14
CA ALA A 154 -5.41 20.83 -4.74
C ALA A 154 -5.93 20.79 -3.29
N ARG A 155 -5.32 21.58 -2.39
CA ARG A 155 -5.79 21.73 -1.01
C ARG A 155 -7.18 22.34 -0.91
N ALA A 156 -7.48 23.38 -1.68
CA ALA A 156 -8.81 23.99 -1.70
C ALA A 156 -9.87 23.01 -2.19
N ARG A 157 -9.59 22.29 -3.29
CA ARG A 157 -10.47 21.25 -3.82
C ARG A 157 -10.69 20.12 -2.80
N PHE A 158 -9.63 19.67 -2.13
CA PHE A 158 -9.73 18.66 -1.07
C PHE A 158 -10.63 19.15 0.09
N ASN A 159 -10.39 20.35 0.61
CA ASN A 159 -11.18 20.91 1.72
C ASN A 159 -12.67 21.00 1.36
N LEU A 160 -12.99 21.49 0.14
CA LEU A 160 -14.35 21.57 -0.35
C LEU A 160 -15.03 20.19 -0.30
N MET A 161 -14.38 19.17 -0.87
CA MET A 161 -14.92 17.81 -0.89
C MET A 161 -14.99 17.17 0.51
N TYR A 162 -14.04 17.50 1.39
CA TYR A 162 -13.98 16.97 2.75
C TYR A 162 -15.09 17.53 3.66
N PHE A 163 -15.50 18.79 3.49
CA PHE A 163 -16.49 19.42 4.37
C PHE A 163 -17.92 19.41 3.80
N LEU A 164 -18.11 19.48 2.48
CA LEU A 164 -19.46 19.53 1.87
C LEU A 164 -20.30 18.25 2.03
N ARG A 165 -19.67 17.11 2.35
CA ARG A 165 -20.36 15.81 2.42
C ARG A 165 -20.95 15.47 3.80
N ARG A 166 -21.23 16.47 4.64
CA ARG A 166 -21.87 16.29 5.96
C ARG A 166 -23.41 16.35 5.92
N ASP A 167 -24.00 16.81 4.83
CA ASP A 167 -25.43 17.19 4.81
C ASP A 167 -26.34 16.20 4.04
N GLN A 168 -25.94 14.95 3.90
CA GLN A 168 -26.80 13.88 3.34
C GLN A 168 -26.77 12.67 4.27
N THR A 169 -27.47 12.83 5.40
CA THR A 169 -28.02 11.75 6.22
C THR A 169 -29.53 11.83 6.15
#